data_AF-A0A939AF98-F1
#
_entry.id   AF-A0A939AF98-F1
#
_cell.length_a   1.000
_cell.length_b   1.000
_cell.length_c   1.000
_cell.angle_alpha   90.00
_cell.angle_beta   90.00
_cell.angle_gamma   90.00
#
_symmetry.space_group_name_H-M   'P 1'
#
loop_
_entity.id
_entity.type
_entity.pdbx_description
1 polymer ?
#
loop_
_entity_poly.entity_id
_entity_poly.type
_entity_poly.pdbx_seq_one_letter_code
_entity_poly.pdbx_strand_id
1 'polypeptide(L)'
;MFKASFILLLLTTGATLTAQQTFDINRFSDPAKYGWQDWFDRINYRNDLIERQKLLQLYENNAQSVNLNVGKSALIPGWGQYSTGDYTKGHIFLGTELVLIGISAYYYDRAMYNYQKYLDATQVLEIENFYKKAQGDYQFTLIFVGLASLVWLFNVYDVVHSTEAFNADLWQRVHNDYYKAPLKLTPTGIEIRF
;
A
#
# COMPACT_ATOMS: atom_id res chain seq x y z
N MET A 1 27.70 -32.65 13.13
CA MET A 1 27.34 -32.02 11.84
C MET A 1 27.38 -30.48 11.89
N PHE A 2 26.71 -29.81 12.84
CA PHE A 2 26.66 -28.33 12.91
C PHE A 2 28.00 -27.58 12.93
N LYS A 3 29.04 -28.13 13.58
CA LYS A 3 30.36 -27.46 13.65
C LYS A 3 31.08 -27.40 12.30
N ALA A 4 30.95 -28.43 11.48
CA ALA A 4 31.56 -28.47 10.14
C ALA A 4 30.85 -27.51 9.18
N SER A 5 29.52 -27.42 9.26
CA SER A 5 28.72 -26.47 8.47
C SER A 5 29.00 -25.01 8.83
N PHE A 6 29.23 -24.71 10.13
CA PHE A 6 29.57 -23.36 10.57
C PHE A 6 30.97 -22.91 10.12
N ILE A 7 31.94 -23.83 10.13
CA ILE A 7 33.30 -23.57 9.62
C ILE A 7 33.26 -23.39 8.10
N LEU A 8 32.46 -24.20 7.38
CA LEU A 8 32.27 -24.05 5.94
C LEU A 8 31.65 -22.69 5.60
N LEU A 9 30.63 -22.26 6.36
CA LEU A 9 30.00 -20.94 6.21
C LEU A 9 31.02 -19.81 6.42
N LEU A 10 31.82 -19.87 7.48
CA LEU A 10 32.89 -18.90 7.77
C LEU A 10 33.99 -18.87 6.70
N LEU A 11 34.33 -20.01 6.12
CA LEU A 11 35.31 -20.09 5.03
C LEU A 11 34.74 -19.52 3.72
N THR A 12 33.46 -19.75 3.43
CA THR A 12 32.80 -19.18 2.24
C THR A 12 32.61 -17.68 2.35
N THR A 13 32.25 -17.15 3.52
CA THR A 13 32.13 -15.69 3.74
C THR A 13 33.50 -15.01 3.78
N GLY A 14 34.52 -15.67 4.34
CA GLY A 14 35.91 -15.21 4.30
C GLY A 14 36.48 -15.11 2.88
N ALA A 15 36.17 -16.08 2.01
CA ALA A 15 36.58 -16.07 0.60
C ALA A 15 35.89 -14.98 -0.23
N THR A 16 34.66 -14.57 0.13
CA THR A 16 33.99 -13.43 -0.53
C THR A 16 34.54 -12.07 -0.12
N LEU A 17 35.16 -11.97 1.07
CA LEU A 17 35.81 -10.73 1.52
C LEU A 17 37.16 -10.50 0.83
N THR A 18 37.86 -11.55 0.41
CA THR A 18 39.11 -11.45 -0.36
C THR A 18 38.89 -11.32 -1.86
N ALA A 19 37.66 -11.51 -2.35
CA ALA A 19 37.23 -11.17 -3.72
C ALA A 19 37.03 -9.66 -3.90
N GLN A 20 37.82 -8.85 -3.21
CA GLN A 20 37.87 -7.41 -3.42
C GLN A 20 38.61 -7.18 -4.75
N GLN A 21 37.85 -7.13 -5.84
CA GLN A 21 38.36 -6.64 -7.12
C GLN A 21 39.03 -5.29 -6.85
N THR A 22 40.32 -5.19 -7.15
CA THR A 22 41.03 -3.91 -7.07
C THR A 22 40.22 -2.91 -7.90
N PHE A 23 39.72 -1.86 -7.24
CA PHE A 23 38.94 -0.84 -7.92
C PHE A 23 39.84 -0.13 -8.92
N ASP A 24 39.69 -0.47 -10.20
CA ASP A 24 40.44 0.14 -11.27
C ASP A 24 39.88 1.53 -11.56
N ILE A 25 40.53 2.54 -10.97
CA ILE A 25 40.16 3.94 -11.14
C ILE A 25 40.25 4.39 -12.60
N ASN A 26 41.16 3.81 -13.40
CA ASN A 26 41.33 4.18 -14.80
C ASN A 26 40.14 3.67 -15.62
N ARG A 27 39.72 2.42 -15.38
CA ARG A 27 38.51 1.86 -16.00
C ARG A 27 37.22 2.52 -15.52
N PHE A 28 37.17 3.02 -14.29
CA PHE A 28 36.01 3.75 -13.77
C PHE A 28 35.89 5.15 -14.38
N SER A 29 37.01 5.86 -14.51
CA SER A 29 37.09 7.25 -14.95
C SER A 29 37.14 7.44 -16.47
N ASP A 30 37.31 6.36 -17.24
CA ASP A 30 37.31 6.38 -18.71
C ASP A 30 35.99 6.97 -19.27
N PRO A 31 36.03 8.16 -19.90
CA PRO A 31 34.85 8.80 -20.50
C PRO A 31 34.25 8.01 -21.66
N ALA A 32 35.08 7.29 -22.43
CA ALA A 32 34.64 6.53 -23.60
C ALA A 32 33.70 5.39 -23.21
N LYS A 33 33.86 4.82 -22.00
CA LYS A 33 32.96 3.81 -21.43
C LYS A 33 31.51 4.30 -21.32
N TYR A 34 31.31 5.60 -21.09
CA TYR A 34 29.98 6.23 -20.97
C TYR A 34 29.54 6.90 -22.28
N GLY A 35 30.33 6.76 -23.36
CA GLY A 35 30.06 7.39 -24.65
C GLY A 35 30.33 8.90 -24.68
N TRP A 36 31.03 9.46 -23.69
CA TRP A 36 31.38 10.89 -23.67
C TRP A 36 32.58 11.14 -24.56
N GLN A 37 32.37 11.88 -25.66
CA GLN A 37 33.41 12.21 -26.63
C GLN A 37 34.17 13.47 -26.23
N ASP A 38 33.50 14.39 -25.52
CA ASP A 38 34.10 15.65 -25.09
C ASP A 38 33.71 16.06 -23.64
N TRP A 39 34.15 17.26 -23.25
CA TRP A 39 33.79 17.84 -21.95
C TRP A 39 32.34 18.34 -21.87
N PHE A 40 31.75 18.73 -23.00
CA PHE A 40 30.36 19.18 -23.04
C PHE A 40 29.39 18.02 -22.78
N ASP A 41 29.66 16.83 -23.34
CA ASP A 41 28.92 15.60 -23.07
C ASP A 41 28.85 15.29 -21.58
N ARG A 42 29.98 15.45 -20.89
CA ARG A 42 30.09 15.23 -19.44
C ARG A 42 29.24 16.22 -18.64
N ILE A 43 29.22 17.49 -19.04
CA ILE A 43 28.39 18.50 -18.39
C ILE A 43 26.92 18.27 -18.66
N ASN A 44 26.55 17.95 -19.90
CA ASN A 44 25.17 17.65 -20.28
C ASN A 44 24.66 16.45 -19.49
N TYR A 45 25.46 15.38 -19.40
CA TYR A 45 25.13 14.22 -18.59
C TYR A 45 24.99 14.56 -17.10
N ARG A 46 25.93 15.33 -16.53
CA ARG A 46 25.83 15.79 -15.13
C ARG A 46 24.56 16.61 -14.89
N ASN A 47 24.21 17.49 -15.82
CA ASN A 47 23.01 18.32 -15.72
C ASN A 47 21.75 17.46 -15.82
N ASP A 48 21.68 16.52 -16.76
CA ASP A 48 20.59 15.54 -16.88
C ASP A 48 20.41 14.72 -15.59
N LEU A 49 21.51 14.25 -14.98
CA LEU A 49 21.46 13.56 -13.68
C LEU A 49 20.89 14.45 -12.57
N ILE A 50 21.29 15.72 -12.51
CA ILE A 50 20.76 16.69 -11.54
C ILE A 50 19.26 16.92 -11.77
N GLU A 51 18.82 17.01 -13.02
CA GLU A 51 17.40 17.16 -13.36
C GLU A 51 16.58 15.93 -12.94
N ARG A 52 17.07 14.72 -13.25
CA ARG A 52 16.45 13.46 -12.82
C ARG A 52 16.38 13.35 -11.31
N GLN A 53 17.44 13.74 -10.60
CA GLN A 53 17.46 13.73 -9.14
C GLN A 53 16.42 14.69 -8.57
N LYS A 54 16.28 15.90 -9.12
CA LYS A 54 15.23 16.85 -8.71
C LYS A 54 13.83 16.29 -8.94
N LEU A 55 13.61 15.67 -10.09
CA LEU A 55 12.32 15.06 -10.44
C LEU A 55 11.97 13.90 -9.50
N LEU A 56 12.94 13.02 -9.20
CA LEU A 56 12.77 11.95 -8.21
C LEU A 56 12.45 12.51 -6.82
N GLN A 57 13.15 13.56 -6.39
CA GLN A 57 12.90 14.19 -5.10
C GLN A 57 11.49 14.79 -5.01
N LEU A 58 11.00 15.42 -6.08
CA LEU A 58 9.62 15.92 -6.16
C LEU A 58 8.60 14.80 -6.07
N TYR A 59 8.86 13.67 -6.73
CA TYR A 59 8.02 12.48 -6.66
C TYR A 59 8.04 11.88 -5.24
N GLU A 60 9.21 11.58 -4.68
CA GLU A 60 9.37 10.94 -3.37
C GLU A 60 8.73 11.76 -2.24
N ASN A 61 8.78 13.08 -2.33
CA ASN A 61 8.18 13.97 -1.33
C ASN A 61 6.63 13.90 -1.30
N ASN A 62 6.00 13.46 -2.39
CA ASN A 62 4.54 13.42 -2.52
C ASN A 62 3.98 11.99 -2.66
N ALA A 63 4.84 11.01 -2.93
CA ALA A 63 4.45 9.62 -3.08
C ALA A 63 3.88 9.07 -1.77
N GLN A 64 2.86 8.24 -1.88
CA GLN A 64 2.24 7.60 -0.73
C GLN A 64 2.80 6.20 -0.49
N SER A 65 2.98 5.85 0.78
CA SER A 65 3.41 4.53 1.19
C SER A 65 2.24 3.54 1.13
N VAL A 66 2.43 2.45 0.37
CA VAL A 66 1.48 1.34 0.29
C VAL A 66 1.21 0.75 1.67
N ASN A 67 2.27 0.45 2.43
CA ASN A 67 2.13 -0.16 3.76
C ASN A 67 1.35 0.72 4.72
N LEU A 68 1.56 2.03 4.66
CA LEU A 68 0.82 2.98 5.49
C LEU A 68 -0.67 2.99 5.12
N ASN A 69 -1.00 3.03 3.82
CA ASN A 69 -2.39 3.05 3.37
C ASN A 69 -3.09 1.70 3.60
N VAL A 70 -2.39 0.58 3.45
CA VAL A 70 -2.85 -0.75 3.88
C VAL A 70 -3.20 -0.75 5.37
N GLY A 71 -2.32 -0.21 6.22
CA GLY A 71 -2.58 -0.08 7.65
C GLY A 71 -3.82 0.77 7.94
N LYS A 72 -4.00 1.90 7.25
CA LYS A 72 -5.20 2.73 7.36
C LYS A 72 -6.47 1.98 6.97
N SER A 73 -6.49 1.30 5.82
CA SER A 73 -7.66 0.55 5.34
C SER A 73 -7.96 -0.69 6.17
N ALA A 74 -6.97 -1.29 6.83
CA ALA A 74 -7.17 -2.37 7.78
C ALA A 74 -7.84 -1.90 9.08
N LEU A 75 -7.50 -0.69 9.56
CA LEU A 75 -8.10 -0.09 10.74
C LEU A 75 -9.53 0.42 10.47
N ILE A 76 -9.71 1.15 9.37
CA ILE A 76 -11.00 1.71 8.97
C ILE A 76 -11.17 1.46 7.47
N PRO A 77 -12.14 0.63 7.06
CA PRO A 77 -12.37 0.35 5.65
C PRO A 77 -12.57 1.62 4.82
N GLY A 78 -11.89 1.68 3.68
CA GLY A 78 -11.88 2.84 2.79
C GLY A 78 -10.89 3.96 3.14
N TRP A 79 -10.28 3.98 4.34
CA TRP A 79 -9.42 5.12 4.76
C TRP A 79 -8.16 5.29 3.91
N GLY A 80 -7.52 4.21 3.48
CA GLY A 80 -6.40 4.30 2.55
C GLY A 80 -6.83 4.82 1.18
N GLN A 81 -8.00 4.42 0.68
CA GLN A 81 -8.58 4.94 -0.57
C GLN A 81 -8.85 6.45 -0.48
N TYR A 82 -9.38 6.93 0.64
CA TYR A 82 -9.48 8.38 0.92
C TYR A 82 -8.13 9.09 0.88
N SER A 83 -7.08 8.45 1.41
CA SER A 83 -5.73 9.03 1.40
C SER A 83 -5.20 9.18 -0.03
N THR A 84 -5.51 8.23 -0.91
CA THR A 84 -5.11 8.25 -2.34
C THR A 84 -6.01 9.12 -3.23
N GLY A 85 -7.04 9.78 -2.66
CA GLY A 85 -7.99 10.59 -3.42
C GLY A 85 -9.10 9.81 -4.13
N ASP A 86 -9.12 8.48 -4.00
CA ASP A 86 -10.19 7.63 -4.51
C ASP A 86 -11.38 7.59 -3.54
N TYR A 87 -12.04 8.75 -3.42
CA TYR A 87 -13.12 8.94 -2.47
C TYR A 87 -14.31 8.04 -2.76
N THR A 88 -14.62 7.77 -4.02
CA THR A 88 -15.76 6.93 -4.39
C THR A 88 -15.58 5.51 -3.86
N LYS A 89 -14.40 4.90 -4.05
CA LYS A 89 -14.11 3.59 -3.44
C LYS A 89 -14.11 3.66 -1.92
N GLY A 90 -13.55 4.73 -1.34
CA GLY A 90 -13.56 4.96 0.10
C GLY A 90 -14.98 4.92 0.71
N HIS A 91 -15.93 5.63 0.11
CA HIS A 91 -17.33 5.64 0.55
C HIS A 91 -18.00 4.28 0.38
N ILE A 92 -17.72 3.58 -0.72
CA ILE A 92 -18.29 2.25 -0.99
C ILE A 92 -17.83 1.25 0.09
N PHE A 93 -16.54 1.20 0.39
CA PHE A 93 -16.02 0.28 1.40
C PHE A 93 -16.52 0.61 2.79
N LEU A 94 -16.42 1.87 3.22
CA LEU A 94 -16.89 2.29 4.53
C LEU A 94 -18.40 2.06 4.69
N GLY A 95 -19.19 2.49 3.71
CA GLY A 95 -20.64 2.36 3.75
C GLY A 95 -21.10 0.90 3.75
N THR A 96 -20.50 0.07 2.90
CA THR A 96 -20.81 -1.37 2.86
C THR A 96 -20.48 -2.05 4.18
N GLU A 97 -19.31 -1.76 4.75
CA GLU A 97 -18.90 -2.34 6.02
C GLU A 97 -19.86 -1.95 7.16
N LEU A 98 -20.20 -0.66 7.27
CA LEU A 98 -21.13 -0.17 8.29
C LEU A 98 -22.50 -0.83 8.19
N VAL A 99 -23.00 -1.04 6.98
CA VAL A 99 -24.28 -1.73 6.75
C VAL A 99 -24.18 -3.20 7.17
N LEU A 100 -23.15 -3.92 6.74
CA LEU A 100 -23.01 -5.35 7.05
C LEU A 100 -22.82 -5.59 8.55
N ILE A 101 -21.94 -4.82 9.20
CA ILE A 101 -21.73 -4.88 10.64
C ILE A 101 -23.01 -4.47 11.39
N GLY A 102 -23.70 -3.41 10.93
CA GLY A 102 -24.95 -2.97 11.54
C GLY A 102 -26.06 -4.01 11.47
N ILE A 103 -26.23 -4.67 10.33
CA ILE A 103 -27.21 -5.76 10.17
C ILE A 103 -26.80 -6.96 11.03
N SER A 104 -25.51 -7.32 11.04
CA SER A 104 -24.99 -8.39 11.89
C SER A 104 -25.30 -8.16 13.37
N ALA A 105 -25.02 -6.96 13.88
CA ALA A 105 -25.30 -6.56 15.25
C ALA A 105 -26.80 -6.60 15.56
N TYR A 106 -27.65 -6.11 14.65
CA TYR A 106 -29.10 -6.18 14.80
C TYR A 106 -29.61 -7.62 14.96
N TYR A 107 -29.14 -8.55 14.13
CA TYR A 107 -29.50 -9.96 14.27
C TYR A 107 -28.91 -10.60 15.51
N TYR A 108 -27.72 -10.17 15.93
CA TYR A 108 -27.07 -10.70 17.14
C TYR A 108 -27.88 -10.34 18.39
N ASP A 109 -28.30 -9.08 18.51
CA ASP A 109 -29.12 -8.62 19.63
C ASP A 109 -30.45 -9.39 19.70
N ARG A 110 -31.09 -9.63 18.55
CA ARG A 110 -32.30 -10.45 18.48
C ARG A 110 -32.05 -11.91 18.82
N ALA A 111 -30.93 -12.47 18.39
CA ALA A 111 -30.54 -13.83 18.74
C ALA A 111 -30.39 -13.97 20.25
N MET A 112 -29.68 -13.05 20.90
CA MET A 112 -29.48 -13.04 22.35
C MET A 112 -30.79 -12.83 23.10
N TYR A 113 -31.65 -11.94 22.62
CA TYR A 113 -32.97 -11.71 23.21
C TYR A 113 -33.84 -12.98 23.19
N ASN A 114 -33.94 -13.66 22.04
CA ASN A 114 -34.70 -14.90 21.94
C ASN A 114 -34.03 -16.05 22.71
N TYR A 115 -32.70 -16.06 22.79
CA TYR A 115 -31.97 -17.05 23.57
C TYR A 115 -32.26 -16.91 25.07
N GLN A 116 -32.29 -15.68 25.58
CA GLN A 116 -32.67 -15.44 26.98
C GLN A 116 -34.11 -15.92 27.25
N LYS A 117 -35.05 -15.63 26.37
CA LYS A 117 -36.43 -16.13 26.49
C LYS A 117 -36.53 -17.65 26.44
N TYR A 118 -35.68 -18.29 25.65
CA TYR A 118 -35.58 -19.76 25.63
C TYR A 118 -35.15 -20.30 27.00
N LEU A 119 -34.20 -19.64 27.67
CA LEU A 119 -33.75 -20.03 29.02
C LEU A 119 -34.84 -19.84 30.08
N ASP A 120 -35.68 -18.81 29.93
CA ASP A 120 -36.73 -18.47 30.90
C ASP A 120 -38.05 -19.21 30.66
N ALA A 121 -38.23 -19.85 29.49
CA ALA A 121 -39.46 -20.52 29.11
C ALA A 121 -39.65 -21.86 29.84
N THR A 122 -40.87 -22.11 30.34
CA THR A 122 -41.23 -23.35 31.02
C THR A 122 -42.13 -24.27 30.17
N GLN A 123 -42.75 -23.72 29.13
CA GLN A 123 -43.62 -24.48 28.23
C GLN A 123 -42.82 -25.00 27.02
N VAL A 124 -43.01 -26.28 26.68
CA VAL A 124 -42.26 -26.96 25.61
C VAL A 124 -42.38 -26.23 24.26
N LEU A 125 -43.58 -25.77 23.91
CA LEU A 125 -43.80 -25.07 22.64
C LEU A 125 -43.07 -23.71 22.57
N GLU A 126 -43.01 -23.00 23.70
CA GLU A 126 -42.30 -21.71 23.80
C GLU A 126 -40.79 -21.91 23.73
N ILE A 127 -40.27 -22.92 24.44
CA ILE A 127 -38.86 -23.33 24.41
C ILE A 127 -38.44 -23.60 22.97
N GLU A 128 -39.17 -24.43 22.23
CA GLU A 128 -38.85 -24.76 20.84
C GLU A 128 -38.88 -23.53 19.93
N ASN A 129 -39.91 -22.68 20.07
CA ASN A 129 -40.06 -21.48 19.25
C ASN A 129 -38.94 -20.46 19.48
N PHE A 130 -38.62 -20.17 20.75
CA PHE A 130 -37.55 -19.22 21.08
C PHE A 130 -36.18 -19.75 20.67
N TYR A 131 -35.93 -21.05 20.86
CA TYR A 131 -34.70 -21.68 20.39
C TYR A 131 -34.52 -21.55 18.88
N LYS A 132 -35.55 -21.90 18.09
CA LYS A 132 -35.50 -21.80 16.62
C LYS A 132 -35.26 -20.36 16.15
N LYS A 133 -35.89 -19.37 16.79
CA LYS A 133 -35.68 -17.95 16.48
C LYS A 133 -34.27 -17.49 16.83
N ALA A 134 -33.78 -17.85 18.02
CA ALA A 134 -32.43 -17.52 18.45
C ALA A 134 -31.38 -18.09 17.48
N GLN A 135 -31.55 -19.37 17.11
CA GLN A 135 -30.67 -20.04 16.16
C GLN A 135 -30.70 -19.39 14.78
N GLY A 136 -31.89 -19.09 14.25
CA GLY A 136 -32.04 -18.45 12.94
C GLY A 136 -31.41 -17.06 12.89
N ASP A 137 -31.72 -16.21 13.87
CA ASP A 137 -31.14 -14.86 13.96
C ASP A 137 -29.60 -14.95 14.13
N TYR A 138 -29.07 -15.89 14.91
CA TYR A 138 -27.63 -16.10 15.06
C TYR A 138 -26.94 -16.54 13.77
N GLN A 139 -27.58 -17.41 12.97
CA GLN A 139 -27.07 -17.79 11.65
C GLN A 139 -26.94 -16.57 10.72
N PHE A 140 -27.92 -15.67 10.73
CA PHE A 140 -27.82 -14.42 9.98
C PHE A 140 -26.67 -13.54 10.45
N THR A 141 -26.45 -13.40 11.77
CA THR A 141 -25.26 -12.71 12.30
C THR A 141 -23.98 -13.28 11.68
N LEU A 142 -23.79 -14.61 11.71
CA LEU A 142 -22.59 -15.24 11.17
C LEU A 142 -22.44 -15.00 9.67
N ILE A 143 -23.52 -15.06 8.90
CA ILE A 143 -23.52 -14.75 7.47
C ILE A 143 -23.05 -13.32 7.22
N PHE A 144 -23.62 -12.33 7.93
CA PHE A 144 -23.27 -10.93 7.74
C PHE A 144 -21.86 -10.57 8.24
N VAL A 145 -21.39 -11.16 9.35
CA VAL A 145 -19.98 -11.06 9.77
C VAL A 145 -19.06 -11.66 8.72
N GLY A 146 -19.43 -12.81 8.14
CA GLY A 146 -18.66 -13.45 7.07
C GLY A 146 -18.56 -12.56 5.85
N LEU A 147 -19.67 -11.96 5.42
CA LEU A 147 -19.69 -11.00 4.31
C LEU A 147 -18.87 -9.74 4.62
N ALA A 148 -19.01 -9.16 5.81
CA ALA A 148 -18.22 -8.01 6.24
C ALA A 148 -16.72 -8.35 6.19
N SER A 149 -16.33 -9.53 6.68
CA SER A 149 -14.94 -9.99 6.65
C SER A 149 -14.40 -10.11 5.23
N LEU A 150 -15.20 -10.58 4.27
CA LEU A 150 -14.80 -10.64 2.85
C LEU A 150 -14.63 -9.25 2.24
N VAL A 151 -15.55 -8.32 2.54
CA VAL A 151 -15.44 -6.92 2.09
C VAL A 151 -14.22 -6.25 2.69
N TRP A 152 -13.98 -6.43 3.99
CA TRP A 152 -12.81 -5.93 4.68
C TRP A 152 -11.50 -6.43 4.05
N LEU A 153 -11.38 -7.74 3.80
CA LEU A 153 -10.21 -8.33 3.14
C LEU A 153 -9.99 -7.75 1.74
N PHE A 154 -11.06 -7.63 0.95
CA PHE A 154 -10.98 -7.07 -0.39
C PHE A 154 -10.60 -5.59 -0.38
N ASN A 155 -11.11 -4.80 0.56
CA ASN A 155 -10.72 -3.40 0.77
C ASN A 155 -9.22 -3.25 1.08
N VAL A 156 -8.67 -4.12 1.95
CA VAL A 156 -7.24 -4.13 2.28
C VAL A 156 -6.38 -4.50 1.07
N TYR A 157 -6.88 -5.35 0.17
CA TYR A 157 -6.22 -5.64 -1.10
C TYR A 157 -6.31 -4.47 -2.09
N ASP A 158 -7.50 -3.90 -2.30
CA ASP A 158 -7.73 -2.83 -3.29
C ASP A 158 -6.93 -1.55 -2.99
N VAL A 159 -6.64 -1.26 -1.72
CA VAL A 159 -5.85 -0.08 -1.36
C VAL A 159 -4.43 -0.12 -1.92
N VAL A 160 -3.87 -1.32 -2.15
CA VAL A 160 -2.56 -1.48 -2.80
C VAL A 160 -2.64 -0.92 -4.21
N HIS A 161 -3.65 -1.37 -4.97
CA HIS A 161 -3.87 -0.90 -6.33
C HIS A 161 -4.20 0.60 -6.39
N SER A 162 -5.01 1.11 -5.48
CA SER A 162 -5.35 2.53 -5.41
C SER A 162 -4.12 3.40 -5.08
N THR A 163 -3.21 2.90 -4.23
CA THR A 163 -1.95 3.60 -3.91
C THR A 163 -0.96 3.57 -5.07
N GLU A 164 -0.83 2.44 -5.76
CA GLU A 164 0.02 2.32 -6.95
C GLU A 164 -0.47 3.22 -8.09
N ALA A 165 -1.79 3.24 -8.35
CA ALA A 165 -2.40 4.11 -9.34
C ALA A 165 -2.15 5.59 -9.01
N PHE A 166 -2.34 5.99 -7.75
CA PHE A 166 -2.04 7.36 -7.31
C PHE A 166 -0.57 7.74 -7.55
N ASN A 167 0.36 6.85 -7.20
CA ASN A 167 1.79 7.09 -7.36
C ASN A 167 2.18 7.14 -8.85
N ALA A 168 1.62 6.27 -9.70
CA ALA A 168 1.83 6.31 -11.14
C ALA A 168 1.35 7.63 -11.76
N ASP A 169 0.15 8.08 -11.36
CA ASP A 169 -0.41 9.35 -11.78
C ASP A 169 0.42 10.54 -11.27
N LEU A 170 0.92 10.47 -10.04
CA LEU A 170 1.81 11.48 -9.48
C LEU A 170 3.10 11.58 -10.30
N TRP A 171 3.71 10.45 -10.68
CA TRP A 171 4.89 10.45 -11.54
C TRP A 171 4.61 11.15 -12.87
N GLN A 172 3.48 10.82 -13.52
CA GLN A 172 3.08 11.47 -14.76
C GLN A 172 2.87 12.97 -14.59
N ARG A 173 2.23 13.41 -13.51
CA ARG A 173 2.04 14.84 -13.21
C ARG A 173 3.38 15.55 -12.99
N VAL A 174 4.22 15.04 -12.09
CA VAL A 174 5.54 15.62 -11.78
C VAL A 174 6.41 15.69 -13.04
N HIS A 175 6.42 14.64 -13.86
CA HIS A 175 7.16 14.65 -15.13
C HIS A 175 6.64 15.71 -16.10
N ASN A 176 5.32 15.76 -16.31
CA ASN A 176 4.71 16.75 -17.19
C ASN A 176 4.96 18.17 -16.70
N ASP A 177 4.74 18.43 -15.41
CA ASP A 177 4.91 19.76 -14.81
C ASP A 177 6.37 20.21 -14.88
N TYR A 178 7.34 19.31 -14.59
CA TYR A 178 8.75 19.66 -14.64
C TYR A 178 9.24 20.04 -16.05
N TYR A 179 8.82 19.29 -17.08
CA TYR A 179 9.28 19.52 -18.45
C TYR A 179 8.45 20.56 -19.22
N LYS A 180 7.15 20.68 -18.91
CA LYS A 180 6.22 21.60 -19.58
C LYS A 180 5.95 22.88 -18.80
N ALA A 181 6.54 23.07 -17.61
CA ALA A 181 6.41 24.33 -16.88
C ALA A 181 6.86 25.50 -17.76
N PRO A 182 6.01 26.52 -17.95
CA PRO A 182 6.35 27.73 -18.71
C PRO A 182 7.42 28.55 -17.99
N LEU A 183 7.71 28.25 -16.73
CA LEU A 183 8.65 28.97 -15.88
C LEU A 183 9.63 27.99 -15.25
N LYS A 184 10.90 28.05 -15.63
CA LYS A 184 11.99 27.28 -15.03
C LYS A 184 12.92 28.21 -14.26
N LEU A 185 13.06 27.97 -12.96
CA LEU A 185 14.06 28.63 -12.13
C LEU A 185 15.38 27.88 -12.30
N THR A 186 16.29 28.44 -13.11
CA THR A 186 17.65 27.90 -13.29
C THR A 186 18.64 28.70 -12.43
N PRO A 187 19.81 28.12 -12.08
CA PRO A 187 20.86 28.86 -11.37
C PRO A 187 21.36 30.11 -12.11
N THR A 188 21.11 30.19 -13.42
CA THR A 188 21.45 31.30 -14.31
C THR A 188 20.34 32.33 -14.48
N GLY A 189 19.13 32.10 -13.95
CA GLY A 189 18.00 33.04 -14.02
C GLY A 189 16.63 32.38 -14.18
N ILE A 190 15.64 33.24 -14.44
CA ILE A 190 14.25 32.84 -14.72
C ILE A 190 14.12 32.60 -16.22
N GLU A 191 13.88 31.35 -16.63
CA GLU A 191 13.64 30.99 -18.03
C GLU A 191 12.12 30.88 -18.25
N ILE A 192 11.56 31.75 -19.08
CA ILE A 192 10.15 31.68 -19.50
C ILE A 192 10.13 31.01 -20.88
N ARG A 193 9.45 29.87 -21.00
CA ARG A 193 9.22 29.17 -22.28
C ARG A 193 7.80 29.49 -22.76
N PHE A 194 7.72 30.11 -23.94
CA PHE A 194 6.47 30.40 -24.67
C PHE A 194 6.14 29.26 -25.64
#